data_AF-A0A2T7HF38-F1
#
_entry.id   AF-A0A2T7HF38-F1
#
_cell.length_a   1.000
_cell.length_b   1.000
_cell.length_c   1.000
_cell.angle_alpha   90.00
_cell.angle_beta   90.00
_cell.angle_gamma   90.00
#
_symmetry.space_group_name_H-M   'P 1'
#
loop_
_entity.id
_entity.type
_entity.pdbx_description
1 polymer ?
#
loop_
_entity_poly.entity_id
_entity_poly.type
_entity_poly.pdbx_seq_one_letter_code
_entity_poly.pdbx_strand_id
1 'polypeptide(L)' 'MTHLTEDSALALAQAALEEEATPENLVLVSLEPAASGPVWIFQTATIGSQWEVRIEDRTGSVLGVKRLGFR' A
#
# COMPACT_ATOMS: atom_id res chain seq x y z
N MET A 1 3.88 -1.58 -21.07
CA MET A 1 3.64 -2.41 -19.87
C MET A 1 4.77 -2.13 -18.92
N THR A 2 4.48 -1.48 -17.81
CA THR A 2 5.36 -1.52 -16.63
C THR A 2 4.44 -1.99 -15.52
N HIS A 3 4.55 -3.28 -15.23
CA HIS A 3 3.98 -3.89 -14.05
C HIS A 3 4.95 -3.59 -12.91
N LEU A 4 4.46 -3.07 -11.79
CA LEU A 4 5.31 -2.89 -10.63
C LEU A 4 5.81 -4.26 -10.16
N THR A 5 7.05 -4.31 -9.71
CA THR A 5 7.48 -5.42 -8.84
C THR A 5 6.92 -5.17 -7.44
N GLU A 6 6.78 -6.23 -6.64
CA GLU A 6 6.39 -6.09 -5.24
C GLU A 6 7.31 -5.13 -4.48
N ASP A 7 8.63 -5.21 -4.70
CA ASP A 7 9.61 -4.28 -4.10
C ASP A 7 9.36 -2.83 -4.50
N SER A 8 9.03 -2.57 -5.76
CA SER A 8 8.74 -1.21 -6.25
C SER A 8 7.45 -0.67 -5.65
N ALA A 9 6.42 -1.51 -5.57
CA ALA A 9 5.14 -1.17 -4.95
C ALA A 9 5.29 -0.94 -3.44
N LEU A 10 6.12 -1.75 -2.77
CA LEU A 10 6.43 -1.59 -1.35
C LEU A 10 7.16 -0.27 -1.07
N ALA A 11 8.16 0.09 -1.88
CA ALA A 11 8.87 1.36 -1.74
C ALA A 11 7.93 2.57 -1.90
N LEU A 12 7.01 2.51 -2.87
CA LEU A 12 5.97 3.52 -3.04
C LEU A 12 5.00 3.56 -1.85
N ALA A 13 4.65 2.40 -1.28
CA ALA A 13 3.74 2.33 -0.14
C ALA A 13 4.37 2.90 1.13
N GLN A 14 5.66 2.63 1.34
CA GLN A 14 6.44 3.20 2.45
C GLN A 14 6.53 4.71 2.32
N ALA A 15 6.92 5.22 1.15
CA ALA A 15 7.01 6.66 0.90
C ALA A 15 5.66 7.37 1.09
N ALA A 16 4.55 6.75 0.66
CA ALA A 16 3.22 7.31 0.86
C ALA A 16 2.78 7.32 2.33
N LEU A 17 3.19 6.33 3.12
CA LEU A 17 2.83 6.25 4.53
C LEU A 17 3.68 7.17 5.41
N GLU A 18 4.94 7.46 5.04
CA GLU A 18 5.84 8.34 5.79
C GLU A 18 5.25 9.74 6.08
N GLU A 19 4.34 10.23 5.22
CA GLU A 19 3.64 11.49 5.44
C GLU A 19 2.64 11.44 6.61
N GLU A 20 2.17 10.25 6.98
CA GLU A 20 1.07 10.04 7.93
C GLU A 20 1.50 9.26 9.19
N ALA A 21 2.45 8.32 9.06
CA ALA A 21 2.91 7.46 10.13
C ALA A 21 4.29 6.85 9.83
N THR A 22 4.90 6.23 10.84
CA THR A 22 6.10 5.42 10.61
C THR A 22 5.75 4.23 9.71
N PRO A 23 6.44 4.03 8.56
CA PRO A 23 6.13 2.96 7.61
C PRO A 23 6.62 1.57 8.03
N GLU A 24 6.96 1.41 9.32
CA GLU A 24 7.48 0.16 9.87
C GLU A 24 6.46 -0.96 9.71
N ASN A 25 6.95 -2.13 9.28
CA ASN A 25 6.17 -3.36 9.15
C ASN A 25 5.00 -3.29 8.14
N LEU A 26 5.09 -2.44 7.10
CA LEU A 26 4.22 -2.58 5.93
C LEU A 26 4.44 -3.93 5.25
N VAL A 27 3.36 -4.69 5.07
CA VAL A 27 3.37 -5.97 4.38
C VAL A 27 2.31 -5.98 3.28
N LEU A 28 2.60 -6.65 2.17
CA LEU A 28 1.61 -6.89 1.13
C LEU A 28 0.53 -7.84 1.70
N VAL A 29 -0.73 -7.41 1.66
CA VAL A 29 -1.86 -8.25 2.10
C VAL A 29 -2.67 -8.79 0.94
N SER A 30 -2.74 -8.05 -0.18
CA SER A 30 -3.53 -8.44 -1.34
C SER A 30 -3.08 -7.72 -2.61
N LEU A 31 -3.33 -8.35 -3.75
CA LEU A 31 -3.28 -7.77 -5.08
C LEU A 31 -4.66 -7.98 -5.73
N GLU A 32 -5.46 -6.93 -5.78
CA GLU A 32 -6.86 -7.01 -6.21
C GLU A 32 -7.03 -6.56 -7.67
N PRO A 33 -7.82 -7.28 -8.49
CA PRO A 33 -8.12 -6.82 -9.84
C PRO A 33 -9.07 -5.61 -9.80
N ALA A 34 -8.76 -4.54 -10.54
CA ALA A 34 -9.67 -3.43 -10.78
C ALA A 34 -9.75 -3.07 -12.27
N ALA A 35 -10.74 -2.26 -12.66
CA ALA A 35 -11.00 -1.89 -14.05
C ALA A 35 -9.83 -1.11 -14.70
N SER A 36 -9.08 -0.34 -13.91
CA SER A 36 -7.90 0.42 -14.35
C SER A 36 -6.62 -0.43 -14.40
N GLY A 37 -6.58 -1.53 -13.67
CA GLY A 37 -5.41 -2.39 -13.46
C GLY A 37 -5.45 -3.04 -12.08
N PRO A 38 -4.55 -4.00 -11.79
CA PRO A 38 -4.39 -4.52 -10.44
C PRO A 38 -4.07 -3.42 -9.42
N VAL A 39 -4.51 -3.60 -8.18
CA VAL A 39 -4.27 -2.69 -7.07
C VAL A 39 -3.53 -3.45 -5.98
N TRP A 40 -2.32 -3.00 -5.68
CA TRP A 40 -1.51 -3.49 -4.57
C TRP A 40 -2.05 -2.90 -3.27
N ILE A 41 -2.26 -3.74 -2.26
CA ILE A 41 -2.77 -3.34 -0.94
C ILE A 41 -1.74 -3.74 0.10
N PHE A 42 -1.13 -2.74 0.74
CA PHE A 42 -0.21 -2.94 1.85
C PHE A 42 -0.87 -2.52 3.16
N GLN A 43 -0.57 -3.24 4.24
CA GLN A 43 -1.02 -2.87 5.58
C GLN A 43 0.10 -2.96 6.59
N THR A 44 0.09 -2.11 7.62
CA THR A 44 1.04 -2.21 8.74
C THR A 44 0.70 -3.42 9.62
N ALA A 45 1.67 -4.32 9.83
CA ALA A 45 1.53 -5.54 10.62
C ALA A 45 1.68 -5.34 12.15
N THR A 46 1.41 -4.14 12.67
CA THR A 46 1.57 -3.80 14.09
C THR A 46 0.25 -3.89 14.87
N ILE A 47 0.34 -4.29 16.14
CA ILE A 47 -0.77 -4.25 17.09
C ILE A 47 -0.98 -2.78 17.47
N GLY A 48 -2.06 -2.16 16.98
CA GLY A 48 -2.34 -0.75 17.23
C GLY A 48 -3.06 -0.07 16.07
N SER A 49 -2.54 1.09 15.65
CA SER A 49 -3.07 1.81 14.49
C SER A 49 -2.69 1.11 13.20
N GLN A 50 -3.62 0.35 12.64
CA GLN A 50 -3.43 -0.25 11.33
C GLN A 50 -3.62 0.81 10.24
N TRP A 51 -2.70 0.86 9.29
CA TRP A 51 -2.78 1.66 8.08
C TRP A 51 -2.87 0.75 6.87
N GLU A 52 -3.56 1.24 5.84
CA GLU A 52 -3.66 0.63 4.52
C GLU A 52 -3.19 1.63 3.47
N VAL A 53 -2.33 1.16 2.56
CA VAL A 53 -1.89 1.91 1.39
C VAL A 53 -2.28 1.14 0.14
N ARG A 54 -2.90 1.83 -0.81
CA ARG A 54 -3.33 1.25 -2.10
C ARG A 54 -2.57 1.88 -3.26
N ILE A 55 -2.05 1.05 -4.16
CA ILE A 55 -1.24 1.50 -5.30
C ILE A 55 -1.72 0.83 -6.58
N GLU A 56 -1.93 1.64 -7.63
CA GLU A 56 -2.28 1.16 -8.96
C GLU A 56 -1.04 0.60 -9.68
N ASP A 57 -1.13 -0.63 -10.19
CA ASP A 57 0.01 -1.39 -10.73
C ASP A 57 0.67 -0.78 -11.97
N ARG A 58 -0.10 -0.10 -12.82
CA ARG A 58 0.33 0.34 -14.15
C ARG A 58 1.10 1.64 -14.10
N THR A 59 0.71 2.55 -13.21
CA THR A 59 1.25 3.90 -13.08
C THR A 59 2.06 4.07 -11.79
N GLY A 60 1.88 3.17 -10.81
CA GLY A 60 2.40 3.33 -9.46
C GLY A 60 1.75 4.48 -8.69
N SER A 61 0.57 4.92 -9.11
CA SER A 61 -0.16 5.97 -8.42
C SER A 61 -0.70 5.47 -7.08
N VAL A 62 -0.46 6.23 -6.02
CA VAL A 62 -1.08 6.01 -4.72
C VAL A 62 -2.57 6.38 -4.82
N LEU A 63 -3.43 5.38 -4.66
CA LEU A 63 -4.88 5.54 -4.71
C LEU A 63 -5.45 6.02 -3.36
N GLY A 64 -4.72 5.78 -2.28
CA GLY A 64 -5.05 6.31 -0.97
C GLY A 64 -4.26 5.68 0.17
N VAL A 65 -4.15 6.45 1.25
CA VAL A 65 -3.64 6.03 2.56
C VAL A 65 -4.79 6.14 3.55
N LYS A 66 -5.10 5.06 4.26
CA LYS A 66 -6.26 4.99 5.15
C LYS A 66 -5.89 4.35 6.49
N ARG A 67 -6.29 4.99 7.58
CA ARG A 67 -6.26 4.37 8.91
C ARG A 67 -7.44 3.40 9.09
N LEU A 68 -7.16 2.16 9.42
CA LEU A 68 -8.14 1.08 9.61
C LEU A 68 -8.70 1.00 11.05
N GLY A 69 -8.12 1.74 12.00
CA GLY A 69 -8.56 1.82 13.40
C GLY A 69 -7.74 0.94 14.35
N PHE A 70 -8.00 1.07 15.66
CA PHE A 70 -7.47 0.16 16.69
C PHE A 70 -8.46 -1.00 16.88
N ARG A 71 -7.96 -2.24 16.89
CA ARG A 71 -8.72 -3.39 17.39
C ARG A 71 -8.69 -3.42 18.92
#